data_AF-A0A1F6KCZ9-F1
#
_entry.id   AF-A0A1F6KCZ9-F1
#
_cell.length_a   1.000
_cell.length_b   1.000
_cell.length_c   1.000
_cell.angle_alpha   90.00
_cell.angle_beta   90.00
_cell.angle_gamma   90.00
#
_symmetry.space_group_name_H-M   'P 1'
#
loop_
_entity.id
_entity.type
_entity.pdbx_description
1 polymer ?
#
loop_
_entity_poly.entity_id
_entity_poly.type
_entity_poly.pdbx_seq_one_letter_code
_entity_poly.pdbx_strand_id
1 'polypeptide(L)'
;MTSEYLLKLASNAGKLFESSEVHEKRLLLNMALQNLELKGKIARYDWTNPFDKIAFYASRQAWLARWDDFYKSNWLEIIDYPEVVMQQSQQLLQI
;
A
#
# COMPACT_ATOMS: atom_id res chain seq x y z
N MET A 1 21.03 9.52 -10.07
CA MET A 1 20.28 9.21 -8.83
C MET A 1 19.91 7.73 -8.86
N THR A 2 20.35 6.92 -7.89
CA THR A 2 20.13 5.46 -7.88
C THR A 2 19.02 5.08 -6.90
N SER A 3 18.37 3.93 -7.11
CA SER A 3 17.34 3.39 -6.23
C SER A 3 17.86 3.11 -4.81
N GLU A 4 19.10 2.62 -4.69
CA GLU A 4 19.76 2.41 -3.41
C GLU A 4 19.96 3.72 -2.63
N TYR A 5 20.39 4.77 -3.33
CA TYR A 5 20.54 6.10 -2.72
C TYR A 5 19.21 6.68 -2.26
N LEU A 6 18.15 6.51 -3.06
CA LEU A 6 16.78 6.92 -2.68
C LEU A 6 16.27 6.14 -1.46
N LEU A 7 16.53 4.83 -1.39
CA LEU A 7 16.15 4.02 -0.23
C LEU A 7 16.91 4.44 1.02
N LYS A 8 18.21 4.71 0.92
CA LYS A 8 19.02 5.21 2.04
C LYS A 8 18.52 6.57 2.54
N LEU A 9 18.12 7.46 1.64
CA LEU A 9 17.50 8.74 1.98
C LEU A 9 16.15 8.53 2.68
N ALA A 10 15.26 7.69 2.11
CA ALA A 10 13.95 7.40 2.69
C ALA A 10 14.06 6.79 4.11
N SER A 11 14.97 5.83 4.31
CA SER A 11 15.22 5.19 5.60
C SER A 11 15.77 6.15 6.67
N ASN A 12 16.38 7.28 6.27
CA ASN A 12 16.88 8.31 7.17
C ASN A 12 16.05 9.60 7.11
N ALA A 13 14.90 9.60 6.43
CA ALA A 13 14.13 10.81 6.16
C ALA A 13 13.74 11.57 7.43
N GLY A 14 13.38 10.85 8.50
CA GLY A 14 13.06 11.46 9.80
C GLY A 14 14.26 12.20 10.42
N LYS A 15 15.44 11.58 10.44
CA LYS A 15 16.67 12.20 10.96
C LYS A 15 17.10 13.40 10.12
N LEU A 16 17.03 13.25 8.80
CA LEU A 16 17.34 14.34 7.86
C LEU A 16 16.38 15.51 8.06
N PHE A 17 15.09 15.23 8.19
CA PHE A 17 14.09 16.25 8.48
C PHE A 17 14.35 16.94 9.81
N GLU A 18 14.64 16.22 10.90
CA GLU A 18 14.93 16.82 12.21
C GLU A 18 16.16 17.74 12.18
N SER A 19 17.23 17.32 11.49
CA SER A 19 18.47 18.08 11.36
C SER A 19 18.40 19.25 10.37
N SER A 20 17.37 19.30 9.52
CA SER A 20 17.23 20.32 8.49
C SER A 20 16.90 21.70 9.04
N GLU A 21 17.30 22.73 8.29
CA GLU A 21 16.96 24.11 8.56
C GLU A 21 15.46 24.36 8.40
N VAL A 22 14.95 25.42 9.04
CA VAL A 22 13.51 25.74 9.04
C VAL A 22 12.95 25.92 7.63
N HIS A 23 13.73 26.51 6.72
CA HIS A 23 13.33 26.68 5.32
C HIS A 23 13.23 25.33 4.57
N GLU A 24 14.19 24.43 4.77
CA GLU A 24 14.19 23.09 4.17
C GLU A 24 13.03 22.24 4.69
N LYS A 25 12.76 22.30 6.00
CA LYS A 25 11.60 21.64 6.62
C LYS A 25 10.29 22.11 5.98
N ARG A 26 10.14 23.43 5.76
CA ARG A 26 8.96 23.99 5.05
C ARG A 26 8.87 23.47 3.63
N LEU A 27 9.99 23.38 2.90
CA LEU A 27 10.00 22.85 1.54
C LEU A 27 9.57 21.37 1.50
N LEU A 28 10.09 20.56 2.43
CA LEU A 28 9.75 19.14 2.57
C LEU A 28 8.29 18.94 2.96
N LEU A 29 7.78 19.71 3.91
CA LEU A 29 6.36 19.67 4.29
C LEU A 29 5.47 20.10 3.13
N ASN A 30 5.82 21.18 2.44
CA ASN A 30 5.08 21.61 1.26
C ASN A 30 5.07 20.51 0.20
N MET A 31 6.20 19.84 -0.05
CA MET A 31 6.30 18.73 -1.00
C MET A 31 5.47 17.50 -0.59
N ALA A 32 5.55 17.09 0.68
CA ALA A 32 4.82 15.93 1.18
C ALA A 32 3.31 16.18 1.28
N LEU A 33 2.90 17.41 1.56
CA LEU A 33 1.52 17.82 1.80
C LEU A 33 0.90 18.60 0.63
N GLN A 34 1.50 18.58 -0.57
CA GLN A 34 0.94 19.27 -1.75
C GLN A 34 -0.51 18.85 -2.04
N ASN A 35 -0.87 17.64 -1.63
CA ASN A 35 -2.18 17.03 -1.90
C ASN A 35 -3.14 17.12 -0.71
N LEU A 36 -2.75 17.80 0.38
CA LEU A 36 -3.58 17.88 1.57
C LEU A 36 -4.75 18.85 1.30
N GLU A 37 -5.84 18.32 0.76
CA GLU A 37 -7.08 19.08 0.60
C GLU A 37 -7.92 18.99 1.87
N LEU A 38 -8.26 20.13 2.45
CA LEU A 38 -9.27 20.19 3.51
C LEU A 38 -10.66 20.33 2.87
N LYS A 39 -11.42 19.24 2.79
CA LYS A 39 -12.84 19.28 2.37
C LYS A 39 -13.72 19.34 3.61
N GLY A 40 -14.14 20.55 3.97
CA GLY A 40 -14.90 20.80 5.20
C GLY A 40 -14.07 20.48 6.44
N LYS A 41 -14.45 19.42 7.18
CA LYS A 41 -13.72 18.94 8.37
C LYS A 41 -12.85 17.70 8.10
N ILE A 42 -12.78 17.25 6.84
CA ILE A 42 -12.04 16.03 6.47
C ILE A 42 -10.78 16.45 5.72
N ALA A 43 -9.61 16.09 6.27
CA ALA A 43 -8.35 16.19 5.55
C ALA A 43 -8.23 14.99 4.59
N ARG A 44 -8.23 15.25 3.28
CA ARG A 44 -7.89 14.24 2.28
C ARG A 44 -6.37 14.18 2.15
N TYR A 45 -5.83 13.03 2.52
CA TYR A 45 -4.40 12.69 2.42
C TYR A 45 -4.13 11.73 1.26
N ASP A 46 -5.01 11.73 0.25
CA ASP A 46 -4.88 10.85 -0.90
C ASP A 46 -3.54 11.13 -1.61
N TRP A 47 -2.78 10.06 -1.84
CA TRP A 47 -1.51 10.15 -2.54
C TRP A 47 -1.78 10.46 -4.02
N THR A 48 -1.17 11.51 -4.56
CA THR A 48 -1.16 11.79 -6.00
C THR A 48 0.13 11.28 -6.64
N ASN A 49 0.17 11.28 -7.97
CA ASN A 49 1.36 10.88 -8.72
C ASN A 49 2.57 11.76 -8.39
N PRO A 50 3.76 11.19 -8.13
CA PRO A 50 4.13 9.76 -8.24
C PRO A 50 4.01 8.97 -6.93
N PHE A 51 3.65 9.61 -5.82
CA PHE A 51 3.60 8.98 -4.51
C PHE A 51 2.50 7.90 -4.41
N ASP A 52 1.41 8.03 -5.20
CA ASP A 52 0.39 7.00 -5.37
C ASP A 52 1.00 5.66 -5.81
N LYS A 53 1.91 5.68 -6.79
CA LYS A 53 2.59 4.50 -7.32
C LYS A 53 3.56 3.92 -6.32
N ILE A 54 4.29 4.78 -5.60
CA ILE A 54 5.23 4.33 -4.56
C ILE A 54 4.48 3.60 -3.45
N ALA A 55 3.39 4.18 -2.94
CA ALA A 55 2.55 3.56 -1.92
C ALA A 55 1.92 2.24 -2.42
N PHE A 56 1.40 2.25 -3.65
CA PHE A 56 0.85 1.04 -4.28
C PHE A 56 1.90 -0.08 -4.39
N TYR A 57 3.11 0.22 -4.86
CA TYR A 57 4.17 -0.78 -4.98
C TYR A 57 4.74 -1.23 -3.64
N ALA A 58 4.82 -0.35 -2.64
CA ALA A 58 5.19 -0.73 -1.28
C ALA A 58 4.20 -1.75 -0.67
N SER A 59 2.91 -1.65 -1.01
CA SER A 59 1.88 -2.58 -0.52
C SER A 59 1.94 -3.98 -1.13
N ARG A 60 2.71 -4.20 -2.20
CA ARG A 60 2.78 -5.49 -2.93
C ARG A 60 3.21 -6.66 -2.06
N GLN A 61 4.06 -6.44 -1.06
CA GLN A 61 4.47 -7.52 -0.15
C GLN A 61 3.28 -8.08 0.64
N ALA A 62 2.29 -7.24 0.97
CA ALA A 62 1.07 -7.69 1.64
C ALA A 62 0.14 -8.50 0.70
N TRP A 63 0.25 -8.31 -0.62
CA TRP A 63 -0.57 -9.04 -1.58
C TRP A 63 -0.14 -10.49 -1.66
N LEU A 64 1.18 -10.75 -1.66
CA LEU A 64 1.70 -12.11 -1.66
C LEU A 64 1.28 -12.86 -0.39
N ALA A 65 1.37 -12.21 0.78
CA ALA A 65 0.92 -12.81 2.04
C ALA A 65 -0.57 -13.20 2.00
N ARG A 66 -1.45 -12.33 1.49
CA ARG A 66 -2.89 -12.66 1.34
C ARG A 66 -3.15 -13.80 0.37
N TRP A 67 -2.41 -13.87 -0.73
CA TRP A 67 -2.52 -14.99 -1.68
C TRP A 67 -1.99 -16.28 -1.07
N ASP A 68 -0.89 -16.23 -0.33
CA ASP A 68 -0.34 -17.36 0.40
C ASP A 68 -1.31 -17.89 1.45
N ASP A 69 -1.94 -16.99 2.21
CA ASP A 69 -3.00 -17.33 3.16
C ASP A 69 -4.17 -17.99 2.45
N PHE A 70 -4.56 -17.46 1.27
CA PHE A 70 -5.61 -18.04 0.46
C PHE A 70 -5.27 -19.47 0.01
N TYR A 71 -4.05 -19.70 -0.49
CA TYR A 71 -3.63 -21.03 -0.95
C TYR A 71 -3.43 -22.04 0.18
N LYS A 72 -3.08 -21.59 1.38
CA LYS A 72 -2.82 -22.46 2.55
C LYS A 72 -4.08 -22.73 3.38
N SER A 73 -5.15 -21.98 3.16
CA SER A 73 -6.41 -22.15 3.88
C SER A 73 -7.11 -23.45 3.52
N ASN A 74 -7.62 -24.18 4.52
CA ASN A 74 -8.53 -25.29 4.29
C ASN A 74 -9.94 -24.74 4.03
N TRP A 75 -10.24 -24.46 2.76
CA TRP A 75 -11.52 -23.86 2.34
C TRP A 75 -12.75 -24.66 2.74
N LEU A 76 -12.61 -25.98 2.92
CA LEU A 76 -13.70 -26.85 3.35
C LEU A 76 -14.16 -26.58 4.79
N GLU A 77 -13.30 -25.99 5.63
CA GLU A 77 -13.63 -25.62 7.02
C GLU A 77 -14.18 -24.18 7.15
N ILE A 78 -13.99 -23.37 6.12
CA ILE A 78 -14.29 -21.92 6.14
C ILE A 78 -15.65 -21.62 5.48
N ILE A 79 -16.06 -22.44 4.53
CA ILE A 79 -17.26 -22.21 3.72
C ILE A 79 -18.46 -22.93 4.36
N ASP A 80 -19.58 -22.21 4.56
CA ASP A 80 -20.80 -22.77 5.17
C ASP A 80 -21.42 -23.94 4.36
N TYR A 81 -21.24 -23.93 3.04
CA TYR A 81 -21.77 -24.95 2.12
C TYR A 81 -20.72 -25.35 1.07
N PRO A 82 -19.69 -26.09 1.46
CA PRO A 82 -18.54 -26.36 0.61
C PRO A 82 -18.91 -27.19 -0.63
N GLU A 83 -19.91 -28.07 -0.53
CA GLU A 83 -20.37 -28.91 -1.65
C GLU A 83 -20.97 -28.09 -2.80
N VAL A 84 -21.77 -27.06 -2.48
CA VAL A 84 -22.39 -26.19 -3.49
C VAL A 84 -21.32 -25.37 -4.22
N VAL A 85 -20.35 -24.85 -3.48
CA VAL A 85 -19.24 -24.08 -4.04
C VAL A 85 -18.35 -24.96 -4.92
N MET A 86 -18.09 -26.20 -4.51
CA MET A 86 -17.33 -27.17 -5.31
C MET A 86 -18.05 -27.53 -6.62
N GLN A 87 -19.36 -27.79 -6.56
CA GLN A 87 -20.16 -28.11 -7.75
C GLN A 87 -20.19 -26.95 -8.75
N GLN A 88 -20.36 -25.71 -8.28
CA GLN A 88 -20.32 -24.53 -9.14
C GLN A 88 -18.94 -24.28 -9.73
N SER A 89 -17.88 -24.53 -8.95
CA SER A 89 -16.50 -24.39 -9.44
C SER A 89 -16.19 -25.41 -10.55
N GLN A 90 -16.67 -26.65 -10.40
CA GLN A 90 -16.56 -27.70 -11.44
C GLN A 90 -17.32 -27.31 -12.71
N GLN A 91 -18.55 -26.81 -12.57
CA GLN A 91 -19.34 -26.31 -13.69
C GLN A 91 -18.66 -25.14 -14.44
N LEU A 92 -18.05 -24.20 -13.72
CA LEU A 92 -17.33 -23.06 -14.32
C LEU A 92 -16.04 -23.48 -15.02
N LEU A 93 -15.36 -24.49 -14.49
CA LEU A 93 -14.09 -25.00 -15.03
C LEU A 93 -14.29 -26.06 -16.13
N GLN A 94 -15.54 -26.46 -16.43
CA GLN A 94 -15.89 -27.52 -17.37
C GLN A 94 -15.15 -28.84 -17.09
N ILE A 95 -15.05 -29.23 -15.82
CA ILE A 95 -14.51 -30.53 -15.37
C ILE A 95 -15.61 -31.31 -14.65
#